data_AF-A0A367XXT3-F1
#
_entry.id   AF-A0A367XXT3-F1
#
_cell.length_a   1.000
_cell.length_b   1.000
_cell.length_c   1.000
_cell.angle_alpha   90.00
_cell.angle_beta   90.00
_cell.angle_gamma   90.00
#
_symmetry.space_group_name_H-M   'P 1'
#
loop_
_entity.id
_entity.type
_entity.pdbx_description
1 polymer ?
#
loop_
_entity_poly.entity_id
_entity_poly.type
_entity_poly.pdbx_seq_one_letter_code
_entity_poly.pdbx_strand_id
1 'polypeptide(L)'
;MSTLDITRSSAPAGAVRLTDVERTFPTKDGARTVLRDVDIELSPGEIVAVVGPSGCGKSTLLRLVGGLDRATAGSITLDGSVTHAHDESTAIAFQEPRLLPWRTIAQNVALGLPRGTKKADAKARVAELLELVGLTHAADQRPREVSGGMAQRASLARALARSPRVLLLDEPFGALDALTRLKMHDLLLEIHRAQPTTILLVTHDVEEALYLADRVLLLRNLHAAAPERPRAQVVALGSGAAIGAAGSAGAHESTAHQVAHAPDRSGSVARVITVPGERPRDRAARAITDLRSSLLDGLGVHHHNTHTSKENA
;
A
#
# COMPACT_ATOMS: atom_id res chain seq x y z
N MET A 1 -0.67 7.24 -33.16
CA MET A 1 -1.18 6.53 -31.96
C MET A 1 -1.33 5.07 -32.36
N SER A 2 -0.31 4.26 -32.10
CA SER A 2 -0.33 2.83 -32.40
C SER A 2 -1.16 2.15 -31.33
N THR A 3 -2.24 1.50 -31.72
CA THR A 3 -3.04 0.63 -30.85
C THR A 3 -2.13 -0.51 -30.42
N LEU A 4 -1.63 -0.46 -29.19
CA LEU A 4 -0.77 -1.50 -28.61
C LEU A 4 -1.55 -2.81 -28.54
N ASP A 5 -1.05 -3.83 -29.21
CA ASP A 5 -1.62 -5.17 -29.24
C ASP A 5 -1.24 -5.91 -27.95
N ILE A 6 -1.84 -5.50 -26.82
CA ILE A 6 -1.58 -6.03 -25.46
C ILE A 6 -2.13 -7.50 -25.31
N THR A 7 -2.62 -8.08 -26.40
CA THR A 7 -3.53 -9.23 -26.46
C THR A 7 -2.81 -10.58 -26.61
N ARG A 8 -2.03 -11.04 -25.62
CA ARG A 8 -1.49 -12.43 -25.67
C ARG A 8 -1.47 -13.25 -24.37
N SER A 9 -2.24 -12.91 -23.34
CA SER A 9 -2.44 -13.83 -22.20
C SER A 9 -3.91 -13.92 -21.76
N SER A 10 -4.41 -15.15 -21.65
CA SER A 10 -5.83 -15.52 -21.56
C SER A 10 -6.29 -15.90 -20.15
N ALA A 11 -5.51 -15.64 -19.10
CA ALA A 11 -5.90 -16.00 -17.74
C ALA A 11 -6.88 -14.94 -17.20
N PRO A 12 -8.12 -15.31 -16.84
CA PRO A 12 -9.11 -14.36 -16.32
C PRO A 12 -8.63 -13.77 -14.99
N ALA A 13 -9.11 -12.59 -14.58
CA ALA A 13 -8.75 -12.04 -13.28
C ALA A 13 -9.05 -13.03 -12.13
N GLY A 14 -8.25 -13.00 -11.06
CA GLY A 14 -8.42 -13.90 -9.91
C GLY A 14 -9.24 -13.26 -8.79
N ALA A 15 -10.13 -14.01 -8.15
CA ALA A 15 -10.79 -13.60 -6.92
C ALA A 15 -9.88 -13.89 -5.72
N VAL A 16 -9.68 -12.92 -4.82
CA VAL A 16 -8.91 -13.12 -3.59
C VAL A 16 -9.84 -13.00 -2.39
N ARG A 17 -9.82 -13.98 -1.50
CA ARG A 17 -10.59 -13.94 -0.25
C ARG A 17 -9.69 -14.16 0.95
N LEU A 18 -9.77 -13.23 1.90
CA LEU A 18 -9.18 -13.29 3.23
C LEU A 18 -10.30 -13.55 4.23
N THR A 19 -10.13 -14.53 5.10
CA THR A 19 -11.11 -14.90 6.14
C THR A 19 -10.40 -15.05 7.47
N ASP A 20 -10.82 -14.24 8.45
CA ASP A 20 -10.28 -14.16 9.81
C ASP A 20 -8.74 -14.06 9.85
N VAL A 21 -8.14 -13.33 8.89
CA VAL A 21 -6.68 -13.32 8.74
C VAL A 21 -6.03 -12.52 9.84
N GLU A 22 -5.11 -13.17 10.56
CA GLU A 22 -4.25 -12.54 11.56
C GLU A 22 -2.78 -12.67 11.21
N ARG A 23 -1.98 -11.70 11.66
CA ARG A 23 -0.52 -11.79 11.57
C ARG A 23 0.15 -11.19 12.81
N THR A 24 0.83 -12.07 13.55
CA THR A 24 1.56 -11.73 14.78
C THR A 24 3.03 -12.06 14.63
N PHE A 25 3.91 -11.07 14.86
CA PHE A 25 5.36 -11.23 14.81
C PHE A 25 5.93 -11.45 16.21
N PRO A 26 6.88 -12.39 16.39
CA PRO A 26 7.65 -12.45 17.62
C PRO A 26 8.58 -11.24 17.69
N THR A 27 8.60 -10.54 18.83
CA THR A 27 9.54 -9.44 19.10
C THR A 27 10.24 -9.65 20.44
N LYS A 28 11.29 -8.88 20.73
CA LYS A 28 12.01 -8.96 22.01
C LYS A 28 11.12 -8.65 23.21
N ASP A 29 10.14 -7.78 23.02
CA ASP A 29 9.22 -7.32 24.07
C ASP A 29 7.91 -8.13 24.11
N GLY A 30 7.85 -9.24 23.37
CA GLY A 30 6.68 -10.12 23.27
C GLY A 30 6.11 -10.23 21.85
N ALA A 31 5.00 -10.96 21.72
CA ALA A 31 4.32 -11.12 20.44
C ALA A 31 3.59 -9.84 20.04
N ARG A 32 3.79 -9.37 18.80
CA ARG A 32 3.21 -8.14 18.26
C ARG A 32 2.26 -8.44 17.11
N THR A 33 0.96 -8.31 17.35
CA THR A 33 -0.09 -8.48 16.33
C THR A 33 -0.19 -7.26 15.43
N VAL A 34 0.21 -7.41 14.16
CA VAL A 34 0.18 -6.34 13.16
C VAL A 34 -1.13 -6.36 12.37
N LEU A 35 -1.68 -7.54 12.08
CA LEU A 35 -2.99 -7.71 11.46
C LEU A 35 -3.88 -8.60 12.33
N ARG A 36 -5.16 -8.24 12.46
CA ARG A 36 -6.18 -8.96 13.24
C ARG A 36 -7.52 -8.89 12.52
N ASP A 37 -8.25 -10.00 12.49
CA ASP A 37 -9.63 -10.08 11.98
C ASP A 37 -9.80 -9.39 10.61
N VAL A 38 -8.97 -9.78 9.63
CA VAL A 38 -9.04 -9.23 8.28
C VAL A 38 -9.93 -10.10 7.40
N ASP A 39 -11.16 -9.62 7.17
CA ASP A 39 -12.16 -10.23 6.28
C ASP A 39 -12.41 -9.36 5.05
N ILE A 40 -11.83 -9.75 3.92
CA ILE A 40 -11.91 -8.97 2.69
C ILE A 40 -11.99 -9.90 1.48
N GLU A 41 -12.90 -9.57 0.58
CA GLU A 41 -12.97 -10.15 -0.76
C GLU A 41 -12.62 -9.10 -1.81
N LEU A 42 -11.71 -9.48 -2.71
CA LEU A 42 -11.38 -8.75 -3.93
C LEU A 42 -12.02 -9.49 -5.10
N SER A 43 -12.91 -8.81 -5.80
CA SER A 43 -13.59 -9.36 -6.97
C SER A 43 -12.64 -9.45 -8.17
N PRO A 44 -12.84 -10.41 -9.09
CA PRO A 44 -12.08 -10.47 -10.33
C PRO A 44 -12.09 -9.13 -11.08
N GLY A 45 -10.92 -8.57 -11.37
CA GLY A 45 -10.77 -7.33 -12.12
C GLY A 45 -11.09 -6.07 -11.31
N GLU A 46 -11.24 -6.19 -10.00
CA GLU A 46 -11.39 -5.05 -9.10
C GLU A 46 -10.02 -4.42 -8.81
N ILE A 47 -9.97 -3.08 -8.73
CA ILE A 47 -8.83 -2.38 -8.13
C ILE A 47 -9.19 -2.00 -6.70
N VAL A 48 -8.45 -2.51 -5.72
CA VAL A 48 -8.61 -2.17 -4.30
C VAL A 48 -7.36 -1.46 -3.81
N ALA A 49 -7.52 -0.26 -3.26
CA ALA A 49 -6.43 0.46 -2.62
C ALA A 49 -6.44 0.24 -1.11
N VAL A 50 -5.26 0.08 -0.51
CA VAL A 50 -5.05 -0.02 0.93
C VAL A 50 -4.30 1.23 1.38
N VAL A 51 -4.96 2.01 2.24
CA VAL A 51 -4.44 3.26 2.78
C VAL A 51 -4.43 3.18 4.30
N GLY A 52 -3.48 3.84 4.93
CA GLY A 52 -3.36 3.82 6.39
C GLY A 52 -2.03 4.43 6.85
N PRO A 53 -1.89 4.72 8.15
CA PRO A 53 -0.66 5.27 8.72
C PRO A 53 0.56 4.38 8.46
N SER A 54 1.76 4.94 8.62
CA SER A 54 2.97 4.12 8.60
C SER A 54 2.94 3.07 9.72
N GLY A 55 3.37 1.84 9.41
CA GLY A 55 3.41 0.74 10.38
C GLY A 55 2.08 0.01 10.64
N CYS A 56 0.97 0.35 9.99
CA CYS A 56 -0.33 -0.31 10.21
C CYS A 56 -0.49 -1.68 9.53
N GLY A 57 0.55 -2.18 8.86
CA GLY A 57 0.53 -3.52 8.26
C GLY A 57 0.16 -3.59 6.78
N LYS A 58 0.10 -2.46 6.05
CA LYS A 58 -0.20 -2.45 4.60
C LYS A 58 0.69 -3.41 3.78
N SER A 59 2.01 -3.26 3.88
CA SER A 59 2.96 -4.14 3.18
C SER A 59 2.98 -5.57 3.76
N THR A 60 2.50 -5.77 4.99
CA THR A 60 2.29 -7.12 5.55
C THR A 60 1.09 -7.78 4.89
N LEU A 61 -0.03 -7.08 4.78
CA LEU A 61 -1.24 -7.55 4.11
C LEU A 61 -0.92 -7.95 2.66
N LEU A 62 -0.20 -7.07 1.95
CA LEU A 62 0.24 -7.34 0.58
C LEU A 62 1.12 -8.59 0.49
N ARG A 63 2.08 -8.77 1.40
CA ARG A 63 2.94 -9.96 1.44
C ARG A 63 2.18 -11.25 1.72
N LEU A 64 1.16 -11.20 2.58
CA LEU A 64 0.28 -12.34 2.86
C LEU A 64 -0.51 -12.73 1.62
N VAL A 65 -1.15 -11.77 0.95
CA VAL A 65 -1.88 -12.03 -0.32
C VAL A 65 -0.94 -12.57 -1.40
N GLY A 66 0.30 -12.08 -1.45
CA GLY A 66 1.31 -12.55 -2.38
C GLY A 66 1.97 -13.89 -2.04
N GLY A 67 1.59 -14.55 -0.95
CA GLY A 67 2.19 -15.80 -0.48
C GLY A 67 3.65 -15.67 -0.06
N LEU A 68 4.14 -14.46 0.23
CA LEU A 68 5.51 -14.19 0.68
C LEU A 68 5.69 -14.22 2.19
N ASP A 69 4.57 -14.17 2.91
CA ASP A 69 4.50 -14.34 4.35
C ASP A 69 3.34 -15.29 4.68
N ARG A 70 3.30 -15.83 5.89
CA ARG A 70 2.23 -16.73 6.34
C ARG A 70 1.41 -16.08 7.43
N ALA A 71 0.09 -16.19 7.31
CA ALA A 71 -0.82 -15.76 8.36
C ALA A 71 -0.59 -16.60 9.63
N THR A 72 -0.76 -15.97 10.79
CA THR A 72 -0.71 -16.67 12.09
C THR A 72 -2.01 -17.41 12.35
N ALA A 73 -3.13 -16.87 11.88
CA ALA A 73 -4.46 -17.48 11.91
C ALA A 73 -5.27 -17.03 10.67
N GLY A 74 -6.39 -17.70 10.42
CA GLY A 74 -7.23 -17.47 9.25
C GLY A 74 -6.69 -18.11 7.97
N SER A 75 -7.30 -17.74 6.83
CA SER A 75 -6.91 -18.29 5.53
C SER A 75 -7.00 -17.26 4.41
N ILE A 76 -6.18 -17.48 3.37
CA ILE A 76 -6.18 -16.68 2.15
C ILE A 76 -6.35 -17.65 0.98
N THR A 77 -7.30 -17.35 0.11
CA THR A 77 -7.58 -18.13 -1.08
C THR A 77 -7.53 -17.25 -2.33
N LEU A 78 -7.05 -17.85 -3.42
CA LEU A 78 -7.09 -17.33 -4.77
C LEU A 78 -7.94 -18.28 -5.62
N ASP A 79 -9.05 -17.77 -6.17
CA ASP A 79 -10.04 -18.57 -6.91
C ASP A 79 -10.49 -19.84 -6.15
N GLY A 80 -10.68 -19.70 -4.84
CA GLY A 80 -11.09 -20.79 -3.95
C GLY A 80 -9.98 -21.79 -3.60
N SER A 81 -8.80 -21.70 -4.21
CA SER A 81 -7.63 -22.50 -3.84
C SER A 81 -6.80 -21.76 -2.79
N VAL A 82 -6.26 -22.47 -1.79
CA VAL A 82 -5.39 -21.86 -0.78
C VAL A 82 -4.17 -21.26 -1.47
N THR A 83 -3.86 -20.00 -1.16
CA THR A 83 -2.70 -19.33 -1.77
C THR A 83 -1.42 -20.02 -1.33
N HIS A 84 -0.63 -20.48 -2.30
CA HIS A 84 0.66 -21.10 -2.06
C HIS A 84 1.79 -20.08 -2.22
N ALA A 85 2.92 -20.35 -1.56
CA ALA A 85 4.14 -19.60 -1.82
C ALA A 85 4.53 -19.77 -3.30
N HIS A 86 4.86 -18.65 -3.96
CA HIS A 86 5.34 -18.60 -5.35
C HIS A 86 4.31 -18.89 -6.46
N ASP A 87 3.04 -18.54 -6.24
CA ASP A 87 2.01 -18.66 -7.29
C ASP A 87 2.38 -17.83 -8.55
N GLU A 88 2.48 -18.51 -9.70
CA GLU A 88 2.81 -17.88 -10.99
C GLU A 88 1.66 -16.98 -11.50
N SER A 89 0.45 -17.12 -10.96
CA SER A 89 -0.69 -16.26 -11.29
C SER A 89 -0.66 -14.90 -10.56
N THR A 90 0.23 -14.73 -9.58
CA THR A 90 0.39 -13.47 -8.83
C THR A 90 1.72 -12.80 -9.19
N ALA A 91 1.71 -11.48 -9.36
CA ALA A 91 2.93 -10.68 -9.51
C ALA A 91 2.96 -9.54 -8.50
N ILE A 92 4.16 -9.15 -8.08
CA ILE A 92 4.36 -8.12 -7.07
C ILE A 92 5.37 -7.09 -7.56
N ALA A 93 4.99 -5.82 -7.52
CA ALA A 93 5.90 -4.70 -7.62
C ALA A 93 6.13 -4.11 -6.23
N PHE A 94 7.35 -4.27 -5.71
CA PHE A 94 7.72 -3.79 -4.37
C PHE A 94 8.09 -2.30 -4.37
N GLN A 95 7.96 -1.67 -3.20
CA GLN A 95 8.36 -0.28 -2.95
C GLN A 95 9.83 -0.04 -3.33
N GLU A 96 10.72 -0.90 -2.82
CA GLU A 96 12.08 -1.03 -3.33
C GLU A 96 12.05 -1.86 -4.63
N PRO A 97 12.55 -1.35 -5.77
CA PRO A 97 12.42 -2.02 -7.06
C PRO A 97 12.96 -3.46 -7.15
N ARG A 98 13.82 -3.89 -6.21
CA ARG A 98 14.43 -5.24 -6.15
C ARG A 98 14.92 -5.73 -7.52
N LEU A 99 15.50 -4.84 -8.32
CA LEU A 99 16.11 -5.19 -9.60
C LEU A 99 17.44 -5.90 -9.35
N LEU A 100 17.79 -6.88 -10.19
CA LEU A 100 19.09 -7.54 -10.12
C LEU A 100 20.18 -6.57 -10.61
N PRO A 101 21.14 -6.18 -9.75
CA PRO A 101 22.07 -5.09 -10.05
C PRO A 101 23.09 -5.42 -11.16
N TRP A 102 23.32 -6.71 -11.42
CA TRP A 102 24.21 -7.19 -12.48
C TRP A 102 23.52 -7.40 -13.83
N ARG A 103 22.20 -7.19 -13.93
CA ARG A 103 21.43 -7.30 -15.18
C ARG A 103 21.01 -5.94 -15.69
N THR A 104 20.82 -5.80 -17.00
CA THR A 104 20.26 -4.58 -17.60
C THR A 104 18.78 -4.42 -17.24
N ILE A 105 18.19 -3.25 -17.51
CA ILE A 105 16.75 -3.01 -17.33
C ILE A 105 15.92 -3.99 -18.17
N ALA A 106 16.25 -4.17 -19.45
CA ALA A 106 15.56 -5.13 -20.32
C ALA A 106 15.67 -6.57 -19.79
N GLN A 107 16.84 -6.97 -19.32
CA GLN A 107 17.04 -8.28 -18.72
C GLN A 107 16.30 -8.45 -17.39
N ASN A 108 16.10 -7.38 -16.63
CA ASN A 108 15.29 -7.39 -15.43
C ASN A 108 13.81 -7.58 -15.77
N VAL A 109 13.28 -6.84 -16.75
CA VAL A 109 11.89 -7.00 -17.21
C VAL A 109 11.66 -8.42 -17.74
N ALA A 110 12.62 -8.96 -18.49
CA ALA A 110 12.56 -10.33 -19.03
C ALA A 110 12.45 -11.43 -17.94
N LEU A 111 12.88 -11.17 -16.69
CA LEU A 111 12.72 -12.13 -15.59
C LEU A 111 11.25 -12.38 -15.22
N GLY A 112 10.36 -11.43 -15.54
CA GLY A 112 8.94 -11.57 -15.26
C GLY A 112 8.20 -12.47 -16.25
N LEU A 113 8.79 -12.74 -17.41
CA LEU A 113 8.15 -13.53 -18.46
C LEU A 113 7.85 -14.97 -17.99
N PRO A 114 6.72 -15.56 -18.40
CA PRO A 114 6.42 -16.96 -18.11
C PRO A 114 7.50 -17.92 -18.60
N ARG A 115 7.69 -19.03 -17.87
CA ARG A 115 8.61 -20.09 -18.26
C ARG A 115 8.20 -20.67 -19.61
N GLY A 116 9.18 -20.97 -20.46
CA GLY A 116 8.93 -21.51 -21.80
C GLY A 116 8.57 -20.47 -22.88
N THR A 117 8.52 -19.18 -22.55
CA THR A 117 8.34 -18.12 -23.56
C THR A 117 9.45 -18.20 -24.61
N LYS A 118 9.08 -18.31 -25.89
CA LYS A 118 10.04 -18.39 -27.00
C LYS A 118 10.89 -17.13 -27.06
N LYS A 119 12.16 -17.27 -27.43
CA LYS A 119 13.13 -16.15 -27.43
C LYS A 119 12.68 -14.94 -28.26
N ALA A 120 12.05 -15.17 -29.42
CA ALA A 120 11.54 -14.10 -30.27
C ALA A 120 10.39 -13.34 -29.59
N ASP A 121 9.41 -14.08 -29.05
CA ASP A 121 8.26 -13.52 -28.32
C ASP A 121 8.70 -12.78 -27.05
N ALA A 122 9.69 -13.33 -26.32
CA ALA A 122 10.28 -12.71 -25.15
C ALA A 122 10.90 -11.35 -25.46
N LYS A 123 11.68 -11.25 -26.56
CA LYS A 123 12.30 -9.99 -26.98
C LYS A 123 11.24 -8.95 -27.38
N ALA A 124 10.23 -9.36 -28.14
CA ALA A 124 9.14 -8.48 -28.55
C ALA A 124 8.35 -7.96 -27.35
N ARG A 125 7.96 -8.85 -26.42
CA ARG A 125 7.20 -8.47 -25.21
C ARG A 125 7.99 -7.55 -24.29
N VAL A 126 9.29 -7.78 -24.11
CA VAL A 126 10.12 -6.88 -23.30
C VAL A 126 10.23 -5.51 -23.94
N ALA A 127 10.42 -5.43 -25.27
CA ALA A 127 10.48 -4.17 -25.97
C ALA A 127 9.16 -3.38 -25.84
N GLU A 128 8.02 -4.04 -26.03
CA GLU A 128 6.68 -3.46 -25.84
C GLU A 128 6.50 -2.91 -24.42
N LEU A 129 6.85 -3.69 -23.38
CA LEU A 129 6.73 -3.25 -22.00
C LEU A 129 7.65 -2.08 -21.66
N LEU A 130 8.86 -2.05 -22.23
CA LEU A 130 9.78 -0.93 -22.05
C LEU A 130 9.30 0.33 -22.75
N GLU A 131 8.69 0.20 -23.92
CA GLU A 131 8.03 1.32 -24.61
C GLU A 131 6.87 1.86 -23.78
N LEU A 132 6.02 0.95 -23.30
CA LEU A 132 4.86 1.24 -22.47
C LEU A 132 5.21 2.06 -21.22
N VAL A 133 6.27 1.67 -20.51
CA VAL A 133 6.73 2.42 -19.33
C VAL A 133 7.72 3.53 -19.66
N GLY A 134 7.98 3.84 -20.93
CA GLY A 134 8.86 4.94 -21.36
C GLY A 134 10.33 4.75 -20.98
N LEU A 135 10.84 3.52 -21.09
CA LEU A 135 12.21 3.11 -20.74
C LEU A 135 13.01 2.52 -21.91
N THR A 136 12.52 2.61 -23.15
CA THR A 136 13.24 2.12 -24.35
C THR A 136 14.67 2.65 -24.44
N HIS A 137 14.89 3.93 -24.13
CA HIS A 137 16.21 4.58 -24.15
C HIS A 137 17.17 4.08 -23.04
N ALA A 138 16.66 3.39 -22.02
CA ALA A 138 17.43 2.91 -20.88
C ALA A 138 17.49 1.37 -20.82
N ALA A 139 17.03 0.68 -21.86
CA ALA A 139 16.91 -0.78 -21.91
C ALA A 139 18.22 -1.51 -21.55
N ASP A 140 19.36 -1.00 -22.02
CA ASP A 140 20.69 -1.59 -21.83
C ASP A 140 21.43 -1.07 -20.59
N GLN A 141 20.87 -0.08 -19.89
CA GLN A 141 21.44 0.43 -18.65
C GLN A 141 21.23 -0.57 -17.50
N ARG A 142 22.07 -0.51 -16.48
CA ARG A 142 21.95 -1.30 -15.24
C ARG A 142 21.22 -0.49 -14.15
N PRO A 143 20.66 -1.14 -13.12
CA PRO A 143 19.93 -0.45 -12.04
C PRO A 143 20.67 0.71 -11.37
N ARG A 144 22.00 0.63 -11.26
CA ARG A 144 22.84 1.68 -10.68
C ARG A 144 23.00 2.93 -11.57
N GLU A 145 22.63 2.83 -12.85
CA GLU A 145 22.80 3.89 -13.87
C GLU A 145 21.49 4.65 -14.13
N VAL A 146 20.37 4.22 -13.54
CA VAL A 146 19.04 4.81 -13.72
C VAL A 146 18.55 5.50 -12.45
N SER A 147 17.62 6.45 -12.59
CA SER A 147 17.00 7.09 -11.43
C SER A 147 16.08 6.13 -10.66
N GLY A 148 15.75 6.45 -9.41
CA GLY A 148 14.80 5.66 -8.61
C GLY A 148 13.44 5.51 -9.30
N GLY A 149 12.94 6.56 -9.95
CA GLY A 149 11.70 6.51 -10.70
C GLY A 149 11.77 5.64 -11.97
N MET A 150 12.91 5.62 -12.67
CA MET A 150 13.15 4.67 -13.77
C MET A 150 13.18 3.23 -13.25
N ALA A 151 13.81 2.99 -12.09
CA ALA A 151 13.86 1.68 -11.48
C ALA A 151 12.47 1.18 -11.04
N GLN A 152 11.61 2.05 -10.48
CA GLN A 152 10.22 1.68 -10.15
C GLN A 152 9.41 1.33 -11.41
N ARG A 153 9.51 2.12 -12.48
CA ARG A 153 8.88 1.81 -13.77
C ARG A 153 9.34 0.48 -14.34
N ALA A 154 10.63 0.17 -14.24
CA ALA A 154 11.18 -1.13 -14.65
C ALA A 154 10.65 -2.29 -13.79
N SER A 155 10.47 -2.08 -12.47
CA SER A 155 9.89 -3.07 -11.56
C SER A 155 8.43 -3.36 -11.92
N LEU A 156 7.64 -2.33 -12.24
CA LEU A 156 6.27 -2.48 -12.71
C LEU A 156 6.21 -3.22 -14.05
N ALA A 157 7.04 -2.84 -15.02
CA ALA A 157 7.12 -3.56 -16.30
C ALA A 157 7.46 -5.04 -16.11
N ARG A 158 8.39 -5.37 -15.19
CA ARG A 158 8.71 -6.75 -14.81
C ARG A 158 7.51 -7.49 -14.21
N ALA A 159 6.72 -6.85 -13.35
CA ALA A 159 5.52 -7.46 -12.78
C ALA A 159 4.47 -7.74 -13.86
N LEU A 160 4.25 -6.77 -14.77
CA LEU A 160 3.33 -6.89 -15.90
C LEU A 160 3.77 -7.93 -16.94
N ALA A 161 5.08 -8.16 -17.09
CA ALA A 161 5.61 -9.18 -17.99
C ALA A 161 5.08 -10.59 -17.69
N ARG A 162 4.68 -10.86 -16.44
CA ARG A 162 4.09 -12.14 -16.02
C ARG A 162 2.68 -12.36 -16.54
N SER A 163 1.97 -11.30 -16.95
CA SER A 163 0.54 -11.32 -17.24
C SER A 163 -0.27 -11.95 -16.09
N PRO A 164 -0.17 -11.40 -14.87
CA PRO A 164 -0.75 -12.01 -13.68
C PRO A 164 -2.27 -11.88 -13.63
N ARG A 165 -2.93 -12.82 -12.95
CA ARG A 165 -4.35 -12.76 -12.59
C ARG A 165 -4.59 -11.82 -11.41
N VAL A 166 -3.58 -11.68 -10.55
CA VAL A 166 -3.54 -10.74 -9.42
C VAL A 166 -2.23 -9.95 -9.42
N LEU A 167 -2.32 -8.63 -9.48
CA LEU A 167 -1.19 -7.71 -9.42
C LEU A 167 -1.17 -6.97 -8.09
N LEU A 168 -0.09 -7.13 -7.33
CA LEU A 168 0.11 -6.50 -6.04
C LEU A 168 1.14 -5.37 -6.19
N LEU A 169 0.78 -4.16 -5.76
CA LEU A 169 1.60 -2.97 -5.92
C LEU A 169 1.86 -2.32 -4.57
N ASP A 170 3.11 -2.26 -4.13
CA ASP A 170 3.52 -1.66 -2.85
C ASP A 170 4.20 -0.31 -3.10
N GLU A 171 3.46 0.79 -2.95
CA GLU A 171 3.89 2.16 -3.25
C GLU A 171 4.59 2.31 -4.63
N PRO A 172 3.95 1.86 -5.72
CA PRO A 172 4.57 1.75 -7.05
C PRO A 172 4.91 3.10 -7.70
N PHE A 173 4.41 4.21 -7.15
CA PHE A 173 4.57 5.55 -7.72
C PHE A 173 5.22 6.57 -6.77
N GLY A 174 5.63 6.12 -5.58
CA GLY A 174 6.18 7.00 -4.54
C GLY A 174 7.49 7.68 -4.94
N ALA A 175 8.30 7.03 -5.79
CA ALA A 175 9.59 7.57 -6.24
C ALA A 175 9.51 8.40 -7.54
N LEU A 176 8.31 8.62 -8.08
CA LEU A 176 8.09 9.35 -9.34
C LEU A 176 7.88 10.84 -9.08
N ASP A 177 8.29 11.69 -10.02
CA ASP A 177 7.85 13.09 -10.04
C ASP A 177 6.34 13.19 -10.38
N ALA A 178 5.74 14.35 -10.11
CA ALA A 178 4.29 14.52 -10.23
C ALA A 178 3.74 14.23 -11.63
N LEU A 179 4.42 14.69 -12.69
CA LEU A 179 3.93 14.50 -14.06
C LEU A 179 4.08 13.05 -14.50
N THR A 180 5.23 12.43 -14.21
CA THR A 180 5.44 11.01 -14.50
C THR A 180 4.45 10.13 -13.72
N ARG A 181 4.17 10.47 -12.46
CA ARG A 181 3.17 9.75 -11.64
C ARG A 181 1.79 9.77 -12.27
N LEU A 182 1.29 10.94 -12.70
CA LEU A 182 -0.01 11.04 -13.40
C LEU A 182 -0.06 10.17 -14.66
N LYS A 183 0.98 10.22 -15.49
CA LYS A 183 1.08 9.37 -16.70
C LYS A 183 1.06 7.88 -16.35
N MET A 184 1.74 7.48 -15.27
CA MET A 184 1.76 6.09 -14.82
C MET A 184 0.41 5.63 -14.25
N HIS A 185 -0.34 6.52 -13.60
CA HIS A 185 -1.71 6.23 -13.18
C HIS A 185 -2.61 5.93 -14.37
N ASP A 186 -2.57 6.79 -15.39
CA ASP A 186 -3.36 6.62 -16.62
C ASP A 186 -2.98 5.34 -17.35
N LEU A 187 -1.68 5.07 -17.43
CA LEU A 187 -1.16 3.84 -18.03
C LEU A 187 -1.66 2.60 -17.28
N LEU A 188 -1.65 2.59 -15.94
CA LEU A 188 -2.15 1.46 -15.17
C LEU A 188 -3.64 1.21 -15.47
N LEU A 189 -4.44 2.27 -15.58
CA LEU A 189 -5.85 2.16 -15.94
C LEU A 189 -6.05 1.65 -17.38
N GLU A 190 -5.22 2.10 -18.33
CA GLU A 190 -5.26 1.62 -19.72
C GLU A 190 -4.94 0.13 -19.81
N ILE A 191 -3.86 -0.31 -19.16
CA ILE A 191 -3.48 -1.73 -19.08
C ILE A 191 -4.62 -2.54 -18.47
N HIS A 192 -5.18 -2.07 -17.36
CA HIS A 192 -6.25 -2.76 -16.67
C HIS A 192 -7.54 -2.84 -17.50
N ARG A 193 -7.88 -1.81 -18.30
CA ARG A 193 -9.01 -1.89 -19.23
C ARG A 193 -8.78 -2.89 -20.34
N ALA A 194 -7.56 -2.95 -20.88
CA ALA A 194 -7.21 -3.90 -21.93
C ALA A 194 -7.16 -5.34 -21.41
N GLN A 195 -6.67 -5.52 -20.18
CA GLN A 195 -6.57 -6.81 -19.50
C GLN A 195 -6.98 -6.66 -18.04
N PRO A 196 -8.25 -6.96 -17.71
CA PRO A 196 -8.76 -6.87 -16.35
C PRO A 196 -8.03 -7.87 -15.45
N THR A 197 -7.03 -7.38 -14.72
CA THR A 197 -6.34 -8.10 -13.65
C THR A 197 -6.82 -7.54 -12.31
N THR A 198 -6.93 -8.37 -11.29
CA THR A 198 -7.30 -7.92 -9.96
C THR A 198 -6.10 -7.20 -9.33
N ILE A 199 -6.28 -5.96 -8.87
CA ILE A 199 -5.17 -5.15 -8.37
C ILE A 199 -5.37 -4.84 -6.89
N LEU A 200 -4.36 -5.16 -6.08
CA LEU A 200 -4.25 -4.66 -4.71
C LEU A 200 -3.12 -3.63 -4.64
N LEU A 201 -3.49 -2.37 -4.44
CA LEU A 201 -2.58 -1.24 -4.42
C LEU A 201 -2.39 -0.74 -2.99
N VAL A 202 -1.19 -0.84 -2.45
CA VAL A 202 -0.81 -0.18 -1.19
C VAL A 202 -0.25 1.20 -1.54
N THR A 203 -0.86 2.24 -0.98
CA THR A 203 -0.37 3.62 -1.11
C THR A 203 -0.58 4.40 0.19
N HIS A 204 0.19 5.47 0.37
CA HIS A 204 -0.07 6.48 1.38
C HIS A 204 -0.72 7.74 0.80
N ASP A 205 -0.90 7.81 -0.53
CA ASP A 205 -1.54 8.93 -1.22
C ASP A 205 -3.04 8.66 -1.42
N VAL A 206 -3.87 9.48 -0.79
CA VAL A 206 -5.34 9.40 -0.91
C VAL A 206 -5.81 9.73 -2.33
N GLU A 207 -5.14 10.66 -3.02
CA GLU A 207 -5.49 11.04 -4.40
C GLU A 207 -5.23 9.91 -5.38
N GLU A 208 -4.18 9.13 -5.15
CA GLU A 208 -3.88 7.92 -5.91
C GLU A 208 -4.98 6.86 -5.70
N ALA A 209 -5.32 6.60 -4.44
CA ALA A 209 -6.35 5.62 -4.08
C ALA A 209 -7.71 5.96 -4.70
N LEU A 210 -8.14 7.22 -4.61
CA LEU A 210 -9.43 7.67 -5.16
C LEU A 210 -9.46 7.67 -6.70
N TYR A 211 -8.33 7.99 -7.32
CA TYR A 211 -8.25 8.00 -8.78
C TYR A 211 -8.26 6.59 -9.38
N LEU A 212 -7.54 5.65 -8.75
CA LEU A 212 -7.30 4.32 -9.32
C LEU A 212 -8.29 3.25 -8.85
N ALA A 213 -8.72 3.28 -7.59
CA ALA A 213 -9.39 2.14 -6.98
C ALA A 213 -10.92 2.19 -7.11
N ASP A 214 -11.54 1.02 -7.17
CA ASP A 214 -12.99 0.82 -7.01
C ASP A 214 -13.38 0.82 -5.53
N ARG A 215 -12.49 0.34 -4.65
CA ARG A 215 -12.64 0.41 -3.19
C ARG A 215 -11.35 0.82 -2.50
N VAL A 216 -11.50 1.53 -1.37
CA VAL A 216 -10.41 1.90 -0.47
C VAL A 216 -10.61 1.20 0.88
N LEU A 217 -9.58 0.49 1.31
CA LEU A 217 -9.45 -0.16 2.61
C LEU A 217 -8.61 0.74 3.52
N LEU A 218 -9.23 1.26 4.57
CA LEU A 218 -8.53 2.05 5.57
C LEU A 218 -8.02 1.13 6.69
N LEU A 219 -6.70 0.93 6.77
CA LEU A 219 -6.07 0.18 7.86
C LEU A 219 -5.71 1.10 9.03
N ARG A 220 -5.93 0.62 10.25
CA ARG A 220 -5.54 1.29 11.49
C ARG A 220 -4.38 0.59 12.19
N ASN A 221 -3.68 1.34 13.04
CA ASN A 221 -2.67 0.78 13.93
C ASN A 221 -3.36 0.08 15.11
N LEU A 222 -3.10 -1.22 15.29
CA LEU A 222 -3.58 -1.98 16.46
C LEU A 222 -2.81 -1.65 17.76
N HIS A 223 -1.73 -0.88 17.67
CA HIS A 223 -0.89 -0.51 18.81
C HIS A 223 -0.96 0.98 19.17
N ALA A 224 -1.89 1.74 18.59
CA ALA A 224 -2.11 3.13 18.94
C ALA A 224 -2.88 3.26 20.27
N ALA A 225 -2.28 2.75 21.35
CA ALA A 225 -2.70 2.98 22.72
C ALA A 225 -1.48 2.87 23.64
N ALA A 226 -0.53 3.78 23.47
CA ALA A 226 0.26 4.27 24.59
C ALA A 226 0.02 5.78 24.62
N PRO A 227 -0.61 6.34 25.68
CA PRO A 227 -0.67 7.79 25.81
C PRO A 227 0.77 8.30 25.77
N GLU A 228 1.02 9.34 24.95
CA GLU A 228 2.29 10.03 24.95
C GLU A 228 2.64 10.33 26.41
N ARG A 229 3.73 9.75 26.92
CA ARG A 229 4.28 10.20 28.19
C ARG A 229 4.54 11.69 28.01
N PRO A 230 3.98 12.57 28.84
CA PRO A 230 4.15 14.01 28.67
C PRO A 230 5.65 14.29 28.57
N ARG A 231 6.05 14.88 27.44
CA ARG A 231 7.44 15.30 27.23
C ARG A 231 7.83 16.12 28.45
N ALA A 232 8.86 15.66 29.17
CA ALA A 232 9.42 16.42 30.28
C ALA A 232 9.74 17.82 29.77
N GLN A 233 9.04 18.83 30.30
CA GLN A 233 9.43 20.21 30.09
C GLN A 233 10.82 20.35 30.72
N VAL A 234 11.82 20.63 29.88
CA VAL A 234 13.11 21.09 30.37
C VAL A 234 12.87 22.49 30.93
N VAL A 235 12.60 22.56 32.23
CA VAL A 235 12.64 23.82 32.97
C VAL A 235 14.11 24.22 33.03
N ALA A 236 14.46 25.28 32.29
CA ALA A 236 15.76 25.93 32.44
C ALA A 236 15.89 26.39 33.90
N LEU A 237 16.83 25.78 34.64
CA LEU A 237 17.26 26.26 35.94
C LEU A 237 17.98 27.59 35.73
N GLY A 238 17.21 28.68 35.80
CA GLY A 238 17.74 30.02 35.97
C GLY A 238 18.43 30.12 37.33
N SER A 239 19.70 30.45 37.30
CA SER A 239 20.53 30.80 38.44
C SER A 239 19.95 32.01 39.18
N GLY A 240 19.55 31.82 40.43
CA GLY A 240 19.09 32.89 41.31
C GLY A 240 18.87 32.39 42.74
N ALA A 241 19.71 32.85 43.66
CA ALA A 241 19.72 32.48 45.07
C ALA A 241 18.45 32.90 45.83
N ALA A 242 17.98 32.07 46.77
CA ALA A 242 17.49 32.46 48.10
C ALA A 242 16.96 31.25 48.93
N ILE A 243 17.73 30.87 49.96
CA ILE A 243 17.36 30.64 51.37
C ILE A 243 15.87 30.32 51.69
N GLY A 244 15.59 29.16 52.32
CA GLY A 244 14.32 28.96 53.04
C GLY A 244 14.00 27.53 53.53
N ALA A 245 14.25 27.30 54.82
CA ALA A 245 13.83 26.27 55.78
C ALA A 245 12.72 25.21 55.48
N ALA A 246 13.02 23.99 55.97
CA ALA A 246 12.20 23.05 56.77
C ALA A 246 10.78 22.62 56.33
N GLY A 247 10.55 21.30 56.29
CA GLY A 247 9.20 20.70 56.28
C GLY A 247 9.21 19.18 56.11
N SER A 248 8.51 18.48 56.99
CA SER A 248 8.62 17.07 57.36
C SER A 248 7.88 16.05 56.49
N ALA A 249 8.31 14.79 56.68
CA ALA A 249 7.68 13.51 56.38
C ALA A 249 6.15 13.45 56.23
N GLY A 250 5.71 12.63 55.27
CA GLY A 250 4.36 12.10 55.16
C GLY A 250 4.34 10.85 54.30
N ALA A 251 4.23 9.69 54.94
CA ALA A 251 3.97 8.40 54.31
C ALA A 251 2.53 8.32 53.81
N HIS A 252 2.31 7.81 52.60
CA HIS A 252 1.02 7.25 52.19
C HIS A 252 1.23 6.05 51.26
N GLU A 253 0.93 4.88 51.80
CA GLU A 253 0.67 3.63 51.09
C GLU A 253 -0.71 3.64 50.40
N SER A 254 -0.84 2.74 49.42
CA SER A 254 -2.08 2.23 48.80
C SER A 254 -2.76 3.18 47.81
N THR A 255 -2.95 2.81 46.54
CA THR A 255 -3.79 1.68 46.15
C THR A 255 -3.44 1.22 44.73
N ALA A 256 -3.18 -0.06 44.57
CA ALA A 256 -3.07 -0.71 43.27
C ALA A 256 -4.42 -0.60 42.53
N HIS A 257 -4.44 0.13 41.42
CA HIS A 257 -5.48 0.01 40.41
C HIS A 257 -4.95 -0.87 39.27
N GLN A 258 -5.13 -2.18 39.40
CA GLN A 258 -5.15 -3.07 38.25
C GLN A 258 -6.41 -2.76 37.44
N VAL A 259 -6.28 -1.87 36.47
CA VAL A 259 -7.26 -1.79 35.37
C VAL A 259 -6.86 -2.87 34.38
N ALA A 260 -7.49 -4.04 34.50
CA ALA A 260 -7.50 -5.03 33.45
C ALA A 260 -8.10 -4.39 32.19
N HIS A 261 -7.26 -3.98 31.25
CA HIS A 261 -7.70 -3.52 29.94
C HIS A 261 -8.23 -4.72 29.18
N ALA A 262 -9.56 -4.82 29.06
CA ALA A 262 -10.18 -5.68 28.07
C ALA A 262 -9.66 -5.25 26.69
N PRO A 263 -9.15 -6.17 25.84
CA PRO A 263 -8.66 -5.79 24.53
C PRO A 263 -9.85 -5.32 23.69
N ASP A 264 -9.78 -4.08 23.22
CA ASP A 264 -10.68 -3.53 22.22
C ASP A 264 -10.73 -4.49 21.00
N ARG A 265 -11.94 -4.95 20.64
CA ARG A 265 -12.22 -5.94 19.59
C ARG A 265 -12.21 -5.31 18.20
N SER A 266 -11.34 -4.35 18.00
CA SER A 266 -11.31 -3.51 16.82
C SER A 266 -10.33 -4.12 15.82
N GLY A 267 -10.83 -4.90 14.83
CA GLY A 267 -10.02 -5.54 13.78
C GLY A 267 -9.19 -4.55 12.93
N SER A 268 -8.27 -5.03 12.11
CA SER A 268 -7.29 -4.17 11.40
C SER A 268 -7.90 -3.24 10.36
N VAL A 269 -9.00 -3.65 9.72
CA VAL A 269 -9.73 -2.82 8.76
C VAL A 269 -10.63 -1.88 9.53
N ALA A 270 -10.32 -0.58 9.51
CA ALA A 270 -11.14 0.43 10.16
C ALA A 270 -12.40 0.73 9.34
N ARG A 271 -12.26 0.89 8.02
CA ARG A 271 -13.35 1.19 7.09
C ARG A 271 -13.07 0.59 5.71
N VAL A 272 -14.13 0.18 5.04
CA VAL A 272 -14.14 -0.16 3.61
C VAL A 272 -15.02 0.88 2.91
N ILE A 273 -14.49 1.53 1.88
CA ILE A 273 -15.13 2.63 1.20
C ILE A 273 -15.20 2.32 -0.29
N THR A 274 -16.39 2.32 -0.87
CA THR A 274 -16.58 2.22 -2.32
C THR A 274 -16.37 3.58 -2.96
N VAL A 275 -15.55 3.65 -4.01
CA VAL A 275 -15.26 4.90 -4.73
C VAL A 275 -16.29 5.06 -5.86
N PRO A 276 -17.07 6.15 -5.87
CA PRO A 276 -18.12 6.34 -6.87
C PRO A 276 -17.54 6.69 -8.25
N GLY A 277 -18.33 6.40 -9.29
CA GLY A 277 -18.01 6.77 -10.68
C GLY A 277 -17.12 5.77 -11.42
N GLU A 278 -17.14 5.85 -12.75
CA GLU A 278 -16.36 5.01 -13.64
C GLU A 278 -14.94 5.54 -13.86
N ARG A 279 -13.98 4.64 -14.11
CA ARG A 279 -12.58 4.97 -14.37
C ARG A 279 -12.41 5.34 -15.85
N PRO A 280 -11.75 6.46 -16.21
CA PRO A 280 -10.93 7.32 -15.37
C PRO A 280 -11.78 8.43 -14.77
N ARG A 281 -11.58 8.71 -13.48
CA ARG A 281 -12.41 9.67 -12.75
C ARG A 281 -11.90 11.09 -12.91
N ASP A 282 -12.81 12.04 -12.94
CA ASP A 282 -12.45 13.44 -12.74
C ASP A 282 -12.04 13.66 -11.27
N ARG A 283 -10.77 14.03 -11.07
CA ARG A 283 -10.20 14.33 -9.74
C ARG A 283 -10.91 15.49 -9.05
N ALA A 284 -11.50 16.41 -9.82
CA ALA A 284 -12.21 17.57 -9.31
C ALA A 284 -13.71 17.32 -9.04
N ALA A 285 -14.21 16.10 -9.32
CA ALA A 285 -15.61 15.78 -9.07
C ALA A 285 -15.97 15.95 -7.58
N ARG A 286 -17.13 16.57 -7.31
CA ARG A 286 -17.58 16.87 -5.93
C ARG A 286 -17.58 15.64 -5.03
N ALA A 287 -18.11 14.52 -5.53
CA ALA A 287 -18.16 13.26 -4.78
C ALA A 287 -16.77 12.75 -4.37
N ILE A 288 -15.74 12.97 -5.20
CA ILE A 288 -14.35 12.60 -4.90
C ILE A 288 -13.75 13.56 -3.87
N THR A 289 -14.07 14.85 -3.96
CA THR A 289 -13.63 15.85 -2.99
C THR A 289 -14.17 15.57 -1.58
N ASP A 290 -15.46 15.26 -1.47
CA ASP A 290 -16.09 14.92 -0.19
C ASP A 290 -15.47 13.64 0.41
N LEU A 291 -15.20 12.64 -0.44
CA LEU A 291 -14.61 11.36 -0.02
C LEU A 291 -13.16 11.52 0.46
N ARG A 292 -12.39 12.37 -0.22
CA ARG A 292 -11.02 12.74 0.17
C ARG A 292 -10.99 13.36 1.56
N SER A 293 -11.88 14.30 1.86
CA SER A 293 -11.96 14.89 3.19
C SER A 293 -12.22 13.81 4.25
N SER A 294 -13.20 12.93 4.02
CA SER A 294 -13.52 11.84 4.96
C SER A 294 -12.37 10.85 5.17
N LEU A 295 -11.59 10.56 4.12
CA LEU A 295 -10.41 9.69 4.21
C LEU A 295 -9.26 10.32 4.98
N LEU A 296 -8.99 11.61 4.74
CA LEU A 296 -7.93 12.35 5.43
C LEU A 296 -8.25 12.52 6.92
N ASP A 297 -9.51 12.80 7.26
CA ASP A 297 -9.99 12.81 8.64
C ASP A 297 -9.81 11.43 9.29
N GLY A 298 -10.14 10.35 8.58
CA GLY A 298 -9.94 8.97 9.04
C GLY A 298 -8.48 8.56 9.24
N LEU A 299 -7.54 9.26 8.60
CA LEU A 299 -6.09 9.11 8.78
C LEU A 299 -5.52 9.99 9.89
N GLY A 300 -6.35 10.80 10.56
CA GLY A 300 -5.92 11.74 11.60
C GLY A 300 -5.27 13.01 11.05
N VAL A 301 -5.46 13.31 9.76
CA VAL A 301 -5.01 14.57 9.15
C VAL A 301 -6.15 15.57 9.29
N HIS A 302 -6.13 16.38 10.35
CA HIS A 302 -7.14 17.42 10.55
C HIS A 302 -6.96 18.53 9.50
N HIS A 303 -7.91 18.66 8.58
CA HIS A 303 -7.98 19.84 7.74
C HIS A 303 -8.58 21.01 8.54
N HIS A 304 -7.83 22.12 8.63
CA HIS A 304 -8.40 23.42 8.98
C HIS A 304 -9.27 23.89 7.81
N ASN A 305 -10.51 23.39 7.71
CA ASN A 305 -11.53 24.04 6.93
C ASN A 305 -12.07 25.20 7.76
N THR A 306 -11.50 26.39 7.60
CA THR A 306 -12.18 27.63 7.98
C THR A 306 -13.37 27.81 7.04
N HIS A 307 -14.50 27.18 7.37
CA HIS A 307 -15.79 27.63 6.88
C HIS A 307 -16.07 28.99 7.51
N THR A 308 -15.64 30.08 6.86
CA THR A 308 -16.26 31.38 7.09
C THR A 308 -17.64 31.36 6.43
N SER A 309 -18.60 30.80 7.14
CA SER A 309 -20.01 31.08 6.95
C SER A 309 -20.23 32.55 7.35
N LYS A 310 -20.09 33.47 6.40
CA LYS A 310 -20.73 34.79 6.50
C LYS A 310 -22.14 34.65 5.95
N GLU A 311 -23.03 34.25 6.84
CA GLU A 311 -24.47 34.36 6.67
C GLU A 311 -24.92 35.66 7.35
N ASN A 312 -25.56 36.51 6.55
CA ASN A 312 -26.56 37.54 6.85
C ASN A 312 -26.17 38.73 7.76
N ALA A 313 -26.00 39.88 7.09
CA ALA A 313 -26.60 41.15 7.49
C ALA A 313 -27.57 41.58 6.38
#